data_AF-A0A3N1UKS2-F1
#
_entry.id   AF-A0A3N1UKS2-F1
#
_cell.length_a   1.000
_cell.length_b   1.000
_cell.length_c   1.000
_cell.angle_alpha   90.00
_cell.angle_beta   90.00
_cell.angle_gamma   90.00
#
_symmetry.space_group_name_H-M   'P 1'
#
loop_
_entity.id
_entity.type
_entity.pdbx_description
1 polymer ?
#
loop_
_entity_poly.entity_id
_entity_poly.type
_entity_poly.pdbx_seq_one_letter_code
_entity_poly.pdbx_strand_id
1 'polypeptide(L)'
;MNDTWQKVLGFLKEYNMTKVGETLRSVDWNAVLHEPLFWVAVIAFLGWILWKKALRTLLVACSLVAFVFLLHYTLPPSGEALTLDKLLPFAGGCLGLLAVNVYFLIIRSG
;
A
#
# COMPACT_ATOMS: atom_id res chain seq x y z
N MET A 1 -21.30 4.39 21.63
CA MET A 1 -20.09 3.81 21.02
C MET A 1 -20.52 3.24 19.68
N ASN A 2 -20.19 3.97 18.61
CA ASN A 2 -21.14 4.28 17.53
C ASN A 2 -21.25 3.19 16.46
N ASP A 3 -22.47 2.97 15.97
CA ASP A 3 -22.87 2.13 14.82
C ASP A 3 -21.94 2.26 13.60
N THR A 4 -21.44 3.48 13.37
CA THR A 4 -20.47 3.81 12.32
C THR A 4 -19.17 3.02 12.44
N TRP A 5 -18.71 2.75 13.66
CA TRP A 5 -17.51 1.96 13.93
C TRP A 5 -17.70 0.51 13.54
N GLN A 6 -18.86 -0.09 13.84
CA GLN A 6 -19.15 -1.47 13.45
C GLN A 6 -19.31 -1.63 11.94
N LYS A 7 -19.87 -0.62 11.24
CA LYS A 7 -19.96 -0.61 9.77
C LYS A 7 -18.59 -0.52 9.11
N VAL A 8 -17.69 0.31 9.65
CA VAL A 8 -16.29 0.39 9.18
C VAL A 8 -15.57 -0.94 9.42
N LEU A 9 -15.73 -1.55 10.59
CA LEU A 9 -15.17 -2.87 10.90
C LEU A 9 -15.74 -3.97 9.98
N GLY A 10 -17.03 -3.93 9.66
CA GLY A 10 -17.68 -4.86 8.73
C GLY A 10 -17.11 -4.71 7.31
N PHE A 11 -17.00 -3.48 6.81
CA PHE A 11 -16.43 -3.18 5.49
C PHE A 11 -14.98 -3.65 5.37
N LEU A 12 -14.17 -3.47 6.42
CA LEU A 12 -12.77 -3.92 6.47
C LEU A 12 -12.64 -5.44 6.54
N LYS A 13 -13.58 -6.12 7.21
CA LYS A 13 -13.63 -7.59 7.31
C LYS A 13 -14.09 -8.25 6.00
N GLU A 14 -14.95 -7.56 5.26
CA GLU A 14 -15.54 -8.05 4.00
C GLU A 14 -14.69 -7.70 2.76
N TYR A 15 -13.82 -6.69 2.87
CA TYR A 15 -12.73 -6.50 1.93
C TYR A 15 -11.88 -7.78 1.93
N ASN A 16 -11.76 -8.43 0.78
CA ASN A 16 -11.16 -9.76 0.59
C ASN A 16 -9.62 -9.72 0.80
N MET A 17 -9.20 -9.35 2.01
CA MET A 17 -7.81 -9.25 2.47
C MET A 17 -7.06 -10.57 2.29
N THR A 18 -7.78 -11.69 2.31
CA THR A 18 -7.25 -13.04 2.06
C THR A 18 -6.64 -13.15 0.67
N LYS A 19 -7.35 -12.72 -0.39
CA LYS A 19 -6.82 -12.79 -1.76
C LYS A 19 -5.63 -11.87 -1.99
N VAL A 20 -5.68 -10.67 -1.41
CA VAL A 20 -4.59 -9.68 -1.54
C VAL A 20 -3.35 -10.17 -0.78
N GLY A 21 -3.53 -10.69 0.42
CA GLY A 21 -2.45 -11.27 1.23
C GLY A 21 -1.85 -12.51 0.58
N GLU A 22 -2.67 -13.43 0.07
CA GLU A 22 -2.19 -14.62 -0.66
C GLU A 22 -1.42 -14.23 -1.93
N THR A 23 -1.88 -13.21 -2.67
CA THR A 23 -1.19 -12.73 -3.88
C THR A 23 0.13 -12.06 -3.54
N LEU A 24 0.18 -11.25 -2.47
CA LEU A 24 1.43 -10.62 -2.03
C LEU A 24 2.43 -11.63 -1.47
N ARG A 25 1.94 -12.73 -0.88
CA ARG A 25 2.76 -13.78 -0.27
C ARG A 25 3.20 -14.84 -1.27
N SER A 26 2.47 -15.02 -2.38
CA SER A 26 2.88 -15.88 -3.49
C SER A 26 3.97 -15.25 -4.38
N VAL A 27 4.22 -13.94 -4.24
CA VAL A 27 5.34 -13.26 -4.89
C VAL A 27 6.61 -13.51 -4.10
N ASP A 28 7.60 -14.13 -4.74
CA ASP A 28 8.95 -14.27 -4.20
C ASP A 28 9.70 -12.94 -4.37
N TRP A 29 9.59 -12.07 -3.36
CA TRP A 29 10.23 -10.75 -3.36
C TRP A 29 11.75 -10.83 -3.39
N ASN A 30 12.35 -11.91 -2.89
CA ASN A 30 13.80 -12.07 -2.92
C ASN A 30 14.28 -12.32 -4.37
N ALA A 31 13.58 -13.20 -5.09
CA ALA A 31 13.83 -13.42 -6.51
C ALA A 31 13.63 -12.14 -7.33
N VAL A 32 12.54 -11.40 -7.11
CA VAL A 32 12.26 -10.13 -7.83
C VAL A 32 13.35 -9.08 -7.61
N LEU A 33 13.86 -8.95 -6.38
CA LEU A 33 14.91 -7.98 -6.07
C LEU A 33 16.30 -8.38 -6.57
N HIS A 34 16.54 -9.67 -6.84
CA HIS A 34 17.78 -10.14 -7.45
C HIS A 34 17.73 -10.18 -8.98
N GLU A 35 16.54 -10.05 -9.59
CA GLU A 35 16.39 -10.02 -11.03
C GLU A 35 16.96 -8.72 -11.63
N PRO A 36 17.98 -8.78 -12.52
CA PRO A 36 18.59 -7.58 -13.10
C PRO A 36 17.60 -6.76 -13.93
N LEU A 37 16.65 -7.43 -14.58
CA LEU A 37 15.62 -6.79 -15.40
C LEU A 37 14.68 -5.91 -14.56
N PHE A 38 14.40 -6.29 -13.32
CA PHE A 38 13.62 -5.47 -12.39
C PHE A 38 14.32 -4.13 -12.14
N TRP A 39 15.63 -4.15 -11.87
CA TRP A 39 16.42 -2.93 -11.65
C TRP A 39 16.51 -2.06 -12.89
N VAL A 40 16.64 -2.64 -14.08
CA VAL A 40 16.60 -1.89 -15.34
C VAL A 40 15.26 -1.17 -15.49
N ALA A 41 14.14 -1.85 -15.22
CA ALA A 41 12.81 -1.25 -15.27
C ALA A 41 12.65 -0.12 -14.23
N VAL A 42 13.11 -0.32 -13.00
CA VAL A 42 13.08 0.68 -11.92
C VAL A 42 13.92 1.91 -12.30
N ILE A 43 15.15 1.72 -12.79
CA ILE A 43 16.02 2.82 -13.19
C ILE A 43 15.43 3.57 -14.38
N ALA A 44 14.90 2.87 -15.38
CA ALA A 44 14.24 3.49 -16.53
C ALA A 44 13.01 4.32 -16.11
N PHE A 45 12.20 3.79 -15.20
CA PHE A 45 11.03 4.49 -14.66
C PHE A 45 11.43 5.73 -13.84
N LEU A 46 12.41 5.62 -12.96
CA LEU A 46 12.93 6.75 -12.18
C LEU A 46 13.57 7.81 -13.09
N GLY A 47 14.35 7.39 -14.08
CA GLY A 47 14.94 8.27 -15.09
C GLY A 47 13.88 9.03 -15.89
N TRP A 48 12.82 8.34 -16.32
CA TRP A 48 11.68 8.96 -17.00
C TRP A 48 10.95 9.98 -16.13
N ILE A 49 10.72 9.65 -14.86
CA ILE A 49 10.11 10.56 -13.88
C ILE A 49 10.93 11.83 -13.71
N LEU A 50 12.25 11.69 -13.52
CA LEU A 50 13.16 12.82 -13.35
C LEU A 50 13.19 13.68 -14.62
N TRP A 51 13.24 13.05 -15.78
CA TRP A 51 13.21 13.73 -17.08
C TRP A 51 11.92 14.56 -17.26
N LYS A 52 10.76 13.96 -16.96
CA LYS A 52 9.45 14.62 -17.07
C LYS A 52 9.12 15.53 -15.89
N LYS A 53 10.01 15.63 -14.89
CA LYS A 53 9.77 16.32 -13.61
C LYS A 53 8.45 15.86 -12.96
N ALA A 54 8.09 14.59 -13.17
CA ALA A 54 6.81 14.01 -12.77
C ALA A 54 6.83 13.54 -11.31
N LEU A 55 7.23 14.42 -10.39
CA LEU A 55 7.32 14.11 -8.95
C LEU A 55 5.99 13.63 -8.36
N ARG A 56 4.86 14.04 -8.97
CA ARG A 56 3.52 13.52 -8.63
C ARG A 56 3.40 12.02 -8.88
N THR A 57 3.88 11.55 -10.02
CA THR A 57 3.88 10.11 -10.38
C THR A 57 4.79 9.31 -9.45
N LEU A 58 5.94 9.89 -9.06
CA LEU A 58 6.84 9.29 -8.08
C LEU A 58 6.15 9.11 -6.71
N LEU A 59 5.41 10.12 -6.27
CA LEU A 59 4.72 10.10 -4.98
C LEU A 59 3.63 9.02 -4.93
N VAL A 60 2.88 8.84 -6.03
CA VAL A 60 1.91 7.74 -6.16
C VAL A 60 2.62 6.38 -6.15
N ALA A 61 3.71 6.23 -6.89
CA ALA A 61 4.48 4.99 -6.92
C ALA A 61 5.04 4.64 -5.53
N CYS A 62 5.63 5.60 -4.82
CA CYS A 62 6.10 5.41 -3.44
C CYS A 62 4.95 5.06 -2.49
N SER A 63 3.78 5.66 -2.67
CA SER A 63 2.60 5.38 -1.85
C SER A 63 2.06 3.97 -2.08
N LEU A 64 2.12 3.48 -3.32
CA LEU A 64 1.79 2.10 -3.65
C LEU A 64 2.75 1.11 -2.98
N VAL A 65 4.06 1.39 -3.02
CA VAL A 65 5.06 0.57 -2.31
C VAL A 65 4.81 0.59 -0.81
N ALA A 66 4.59 1.78 -0.22
CA ALA A 66 4.29 1.91 1.20
C ALA A 66 3.00 1.17 1.60
N PHE A 67 1.98 1.17 0.73
CA PHE A 67 0.75 0.41 0.93
C PHE A 67 1.00 -1.11 0.92
N VAL A 68 1.83 -1.61 -0.01
CA VAL A 68 2.23 -3.02 -0.04
C VAL A 68 2.99 -3.42 1.23
N PHE A 69 3.92 -2.58 1.69
CA PHE A 69 4.63 -2.82 2.96
C PHE A 69 3.68 -2.84 4.16
N LEU A 70 2.73 -1.90 4.18
CA LEU A 70 1.72 -1.81 5.23
C LEU A 70 0.84 -3.07 5.26
N LEU A 71 0.41 -3.56 4.10
CA LEU A 71 -0.29 -4.84 3.98
C LEU A 71 0.56 -6.00 4.51
N HIS A 72 1.83 -6.08 4.12
CA HIS A 72 2.73 -7.14 4.61
C HIS A 72 2.89 -7.14 6.13
N TYR A 73 2.93 -5.97 6.76
CA TYR A 73 3.11 -5.83 8.21
C TYR A 73 1.82 -6.08 9.03
N THR A 74 0.67 -5.88 8.42
CA THR A 74 -0.63 -5.90 9.11
C THR A 74 -1.46 -7.14 8.82
N LEU A 75 -1.22 -7.84 7.71
CA LEU A 75 -1.92 -9.07 7.37
C LEU A 75 -1.42 -10.25 8.22
N PRO A 76 -2.30 -10.93 8.99
CA PRO A 76 -1.95 -12.16 9.66
C PRO A 76 -1.75 -13.32 8.65
N PRO A 77 -1.12 -14.44 9.06
CA PRO A 77 -1.05 -15.66 8.26
C PRO A 77 -2.44 -16.14 7.81
N SER A 78 -2.51 -16.69 6.60
CA SER A 78 -3.73 -17.20 5.98
C SER A 78 -4.46 -18.18 6.90
N GLY A 79 -5.68 -17.83 7.32
CA GLY A 79 -6.53 -18.62 8.20
C GLY A 79 -6.87 -17.95 9.54
N GLU A 80 -6.13 -16.92 9.96
CA GLU A 80 -6.43 -16.15 11.17
C GLU A 80 -7.27 -14.91 10.86
N ALA A 81 -8.26 -14.64 11.72
CA ALA A 81 -9.05 -13.42 11.63
C ALA A 81 -8.15 -12.20 11.90
N LEU A 82 -8.33 -11.15 11.10
CA LEU A 82 -7.70 -9.85 11.31
C LEU A 82 -8.03 -9.36 12.73
N THR A 83 -7.02 -9.40 13.61
CA THR A 83 -7.15 -8.96 14.99
C THR A 83 -7.30 -7.45 15.04
N LEU A 84 -8.12 -6.95 15.96
CA LEU A 84 -8.41 -5.52 16.09
C LEU A 84 -7.13 -4.68 16.28
N ASP A 85 -6.11 -5.25 16.93
CA ASP A 85 -4.78 -4.66 17.13
C ASP A 85 -3.97 -4.44 15.84
N LYS A 86 -4.23 -5.24 14.79
CA LYS A 86 -3.59 -5.09 13.47
C LYS A 86 -4.42 -4.27 12.51
N LEU A 87 -5.73 -4.20 12.75
CA LEU A 87 -6.66 -3.38 11.99
C LEU A 87 -6.43 -1.89 12.19
N LEU A 88 -6.11 -1.47 13.42
CA LEU A 88 -5.88 -0.07 13.76
C LEU A 88 -4.65 0.54 13.04
N PRO A 89 -3.45 -0.07 13.08
CA PRO A 89 -2.31 0.42 12.31
C PRO A 89 -2.52 0.30 10.80
N PHE A 90 -3.28 -0.69 10.32
CA PHE A 90 -3.68 -0.80 8.92
C PHE A 90 -4.53 0.40 8.48
N ALA A 91 -5.63 0.64 9.17
CA ALA A 91 -6.54 1.75 8.87
C ALA A 91 -5.85 3.11 9.03
N GLY A 92 -5.05 3.27 10.09
CA GLY A 92 -4.26 4.47 10.34
C GLY A 92 -3.24 4.75 9.26
N GLY A 93 -2.48 3.74 8.82
CA GLY A 93 -1.51 3.93 7.75
C GLY A 93 -2.16 4.12 6.37
N CYS A 94 -3.29 3.49 6.08
CA CYS A 94 -4.09 3.77 4.88
C CYS A 94 -4.59 5.22 4.85
N LEU A 95 -5.15 5.71 5.96
CA LEU A 95 -5.57 7.10 6.11
C LEU A 95 -4.38 8.07 6.01
N GLY A 96 -3.24 7.72 6.61
CA GLY A 96 -2.01 8.50 6.50
C GLY A 96 -1.50 8.61 5.06
N LEU A 97 -1.45 7.49 4.34
CA LEU A 97 -1.07 7.47 2.92
C LEU A 97 -2.05 8.29 2.08
N LEU A 98 -3.36 8.15 2.31
CA LEU A 98 -4.37 8.95 1.63
C LEU A 98 -4.18 10.45 1.91
N ALA A 99 -3.96 10.83 3.16
CA ALA A 99 -3.73 12.23 3.54
C ALA A 99 -2.48 12.82 2.89
N VAL A 100 -1.38 12.06 2.85
CA VAL A 100 -0.14 12.46 2.16
C VAL A 100 -0.38 12.64 0.66
N ASN A 101 -1.07 11.70 0.01
CA ASN A 101 -1.37 11.82 -1.42
C ASN A 101 -2.27 13.02 -1.71
N VAL A 102 -3.36 13.19 -0.95
CA VAL A 102 -4.28 14.33 -1.12
C VAL A 102 -3.55 15.66 -0.91
N TYR A 103 -2.73 15.76 0.14
CA TYR A 103 -1.99 16.99 0.42
C TYR A 103 -1.02 17.34 -0.71
N PHE A 104 -0.19 16.40 -1.15
CA PHE A 104 0.82 16.67 -2.16
C PHE A 104 0.27 16.76 -3.59
N LEU A 105 -0.78 15.99 -3.93
CA LEU A 105 -1.35 15.97 -5.28
C LEU A 105 -2.41 17.07 -5.51
N ILE A 106 -3.17 17.43 -4.48
CA ILE A 106 -4.29 18.38 -4.62
C ILE A 106 -3.94 19.73 -3.99
N ILE A 107 -3.51 19.76 -2.72
CA ILE A 107 -3.39 21.01 -1.95
C ILE A 107 -2.11 21.78 -2.25
N ARG A 108 -0.94 21.12 -2.17
CA ARG A 108 0.38 21.71 -2.41
C ARG A 108 0.63 22.07 -3.88
N SER A 109 -0.16 21.45 -4.75
CA SER A 109 0.07 21.34 -6.18
C SER A 109 -0.98 22.10 -7.00
N GLY A 110 -2.05 22.59 -6.35
CA GLY A 110 -2.99 23.56 -6.89
C GLY A 110 -2.50 24.99 -6.76
#